data_AF-A0A2D3VQV2-F1
#
_entry.id   AF-A0A2D3VQV2-F1
#
_cell.length_a   1.000
_cell.length_b   1.000
_cell.length_c   1.000
_cell.angle_alpha   90.00
_cell.angle_beta   90.00
_cell.angle_gamma   90.00
#
_symmetry.space_group_name_H-M   'P 1'
#
loop_
_entity.id
_entity.type
_entity.pdbx_description
1 polymer ?
#
loop_
_entity_poly.entity_id
_entity_poly.type
_entity_poly.pdbx_seq_one_letter_code
_entity_poly.pdbx_strand_id
1 'polypeptide(L)'
;MHNSFSLVQFKKRYNTKTKNTYIDFYAALELLGPISGLITLDERVIKIELCVAFVQTKIFLENDLKNFSYNNINIKLVKNIEPLYDTKRSSLLDISI
;
A
#
# COMPACT_ATOMS: atom_id res chain seq x y z
N MET A 1 14.25 11.85 20.35
CA MET A 1 13.96 11.96 18.90
C MET A 1 13.42 10.61 18.45
N HIS A 2 12.11 10.50 18.22
CA HIS A 2 11.52 9.25 17.71
C HIS A 2 11.85 9.14 16.23
N ASN A 3 12.69 8.17 15.88
CA ASN A 3 13.02 7.84 14.51
C ASN A 3 11.92 6.90 14.01
N SER A 4 10.80 7.45 13.53
CA SER A 4 9.64 6.69 13.10
C SER A 4 10.03 5.81 11.91
N PHE A 5 9.99 4.48 12.09
CA PHE A 5 10.32 3.55 11.01
C PHE A 5 9.11 3.43 10.08
N SER A 6 9.24 3.91 8.84
CA SER A 6 8.26 3.71 7.79
C SER A 6 8.94 3.07 6.57
N LEU A 7 8.39 1.93 6.13
CA LEU A 7 8.79 1.29 4.88
C LEU A 7 7.67 1.46 3.88
N VAL A 8 7.98 2.03 2.70
CA VAL A 8 7.02 2.16 1.60
C VAL A 8 7.61 1.52 0.36
N GLN A 9 6.82 0.67 -0.29
CA GLN A 9 7.14 0.00 -1.54
C GLN A 9 5.99 0.23 -2.52
N PHE A 10 6.30 0.44 -3.79
CA PHE A 10 5.29 0.52 -4.84
C PHE A 10 5.78 -0.09 -6.14
N LYS A 11 4.84 -0.61 -6.93
CA LYS A 11 5.07 -1.18 -8.25
C LYS A 11 4.04 -0.64 -9.22
N LYS A 12 4.50 0.11 -10.22
CA LYS A 12 3.65 0.57 -11.33
C LYS A 12 3.53 -0.51 -12.39
N ARG A 13 2.32 -0.80 -12.84
CA ARG A 13 2.01 -1.68 -13.97
C ARG A 13 1.08 -0.97 -14.94
N TYR A 14 1.22 -1.27 -16.23
CA TYR A 14 0.32 -0.77 -17.26
C TYR A 14 -0.23 -1.94 -18.06
N ASN A 15 -1.55 -1.98 -18.25
CA ASN A 15 -2.20 -2.96 -19.10
C ASN A 15 -2.52 -2.33 -20.45
N THR A 16 -1.85 -2.79 -21.51
CA THR A 16 -2.03 -2.28 -22.88
C THR A 16 -3.39 -2.62 -23.48
N LYS A 17 -4.04 -3.72 -23.04
CA LYS A 17 -5.35 -4.14 -23.56
C LYS A 17 -6.48 -3.29 -23.01
N THR A 18 -6.47 -3.05 -21.69
CA THR A 18 -7.50 -2.26 -21.03
C THR A 18 -7.15 -0.78 -20.92
N LYS A 19 -5.92 -0.39 -21.30
CA LYS A 19 -5.35 0.95 -21.12
C LYS A 19 -5.31 1.44 -19.67
N ASN A 20 -5.40 0.53 -18.71
CA ASN A 20 -5.41 0.87 -17.29
C ASN A 20 -4.00 0.93 -16.70
N THR A 21 -3.79 1.92 -15.83
CA THR A 21 -2.58 2.00 -15.00
C THR A 21 -2.90 1.47 -13.62
N TYR A 22 -2.01 0.65 -13.08
CA TYR A 22 -2.12 0.05 -11.76
C TYR A 22 -0.90 0.43 -10.93
N ILE A 23 -1.11 0.70 -9.65
CA ILE A 23 -0.04 0.86 -8.67
C ILE A 23 -0.37 -0.07 -7.51
N ASP A 24 0.40 -1.15 -7.40
CA ASP A 24 0.43 -1.94 -6.18
C ASP A 24 1.32 -1.21 -5.18
N PHE A 25 0.94 -1.16 -3.91
CA PHE A 25 1.78 -0.60 -2.87
C PHE A 25 1.72 -1.42 -1.58
N TYR A 26 2.77 -1.28 -0.79
CA TYR A 26 2.89 -1.80 0.56
C TYR A 26 3.51 -0.71 1.43
N ALA A 27 2.96 -0.52 2.62
CA ALA A 27 3.46 0.38 3.64
C ALA A 27 3.48 -0.34 4.99
N ALA A 28 4.62 -0.38 5.67
CA ALA A 28 4.69 -0.78 7.06
C ALA A 28 4.85 0.50 7.91
N LEU A 29 3.81 0.80 8.68
CA LEU A 29 3.74 1.97 9.53
C LEU A 29 3.72 1.55 11.00
N GLU A 30 4.51 2.21 11.84
CA GLU A 30 4.70 1.85 13.25
C GLU A 30 3.39 1.74 14.03
N LEU A 31 2.47 2.70 13.84
CA LEU A 31 1.21 2.76 14.61
C LEU A 31 0.01 2.14 13.89
N LEU A 32 0.04 2.07 12.55
CA LEU A 32 -1.08 1.58 11.76
C LEU A 32 -0.90 0.12 11.31
N GLY A 33 0.31 -0.42 11.48
CA GLY A 33 0.67 -1.73 11.00
C GLY A 33 0.96 -1.76 9.50
N PRO A 34 1.03 -2.98 8.92
CA PRO A 34 1.16 -3.13 7.49
C PRO A 34 -0.15 -2.79 6.79
N ILE A 35 -0.02 -2.08 5.68
CA ILE A 35 -1.10 -1.68 4.78
C ILE A 35 -0.62 -2.02 3.37
N SER A 36 -1.45 -2.68 2.58
CA SER A 36 -1.20 -2.82 1.15
C SER A 36 -2.39 -2.33 0.36
N GLY A 37 -2.20 -2.13 -0.94
CA GLY A 37 -3.33 -1.76 -1.76
C GLY A 37 -3.03 -1.73 -3.24
N LEU A 38 -4.11 -1.55 -3.99
CA LEU A 38 -4.10 -1.42 -5.44
C LEU A 38 -4.81 -0.12 -5.80
N ILE A 39 -4.08 0.78 -6.47
CA ILE A 39 -4.64 1.97 -7.09
C ILE A 39 -4.80 1.66 -8.58
N THR A 40 -6.02 1.79 -9.09
CA THR A 40 -6.32 1.64 -10.51
C THR A 40 -6.73 2.99 -11.07
N LEU A 41 -6.10 3.39 -12.17
CA LEU A 41 -6.46 4.56 -12.98
C LEU A 41 -7.02 4.07 -14.33
N ASP A 42 -8.28 4.37 -14.56
CA ASP A 42 -9.06 3.99 -15.75
C ASP A 42 -9.76 5.24 -16.29
N GLU A 43 -9.35 5.73 -17.47
CA GLU A 43 -9.97 6.85 -18.20
C GLU A 43 -10.36 8.09 -17.35
N ARG A 44 -9.58 8.39 -16.28
CA ARG A 44 -9.73 9.48 -15.26
C ARG A 44 -10.44 9.09 -13.96
N VAL A 45 -10.91 7.87 -13.82
CA VAL A 45 -11.45 7.33 -12.57
C VAL A 45 -10.31 6.68 -11.78
N ILE A 46 -10.13 7.15 -10.54
CA ILE A 46 -9.21 6.54 -9.58
C ILE A 46 -10.03 5.62 -8.68
N LYS A 47 -9.65 4.34 -8.63
CA LYS A 47 -10.20 3.33 -7.70
C LYS A 47 -9.07 2.90 -6.77
N ILE A 48 -9.34 2.86 -5.48
CA ILE A 48 -8.37 2.51 -4.45
C ILE A 48 -8.90 1.34 -3.66
N GLU A 49 -8.19 0.23 -3.67
CA GLU A 49 -8.42 -0.88 -2.75
C GLU A 49 -7.32 -0.89 -1.70
N LEU A 50 -7.71 -0.78 -0.43
CA LEU A 50 -6.82 -0.84 0.72
C LEU A 50 -7.05 -2.15 1.47
N CYS A 51 -5.96 -2.79 1.86
CA CYS A 51 -5.94 -3.96 2.73
C CYS A 51 -5.20 -3.57 4.02
N VAL A 52 -5.82 -3.83 5.16
CA VAL A 52 -5.26 -3.54 6.48
C VAL A 52 -5.34 -4.78 7.38
N ALA A 53 -4.35 -4.94 8.25
CA ALA A 53 -4.29 -6.08 9.17
C ALA A 53 -5.13 -5.91 10.43
N PHE A 54 -5.34 -4.66 10.87
CA PHE A 54 -5.96 -4.35 12.15
C PHE A 54 -7.30 -3.64 11.98
N VAL A 55 -8.28 -4.03 12.81
CA VAL A 55 -9.62 -3.43 12.81
C VAL A 55 -9.56 -1.97 13.23
N GLN A 56 -8.72 -1.61 14.20
CA GLN A 56 -8.55 -0.21 14.61
C GLN A 56 -8.03 0.65 13.45
N THR A 57 -7.05 0.15 12.68
CA THR A 57 -6.55 0.82 11.47
C THR A 57 -7.64 1.01 10.43
N LYS A 58 -8.49 -0.01 10.23
CA LYS A 58 -9.64 0.10 9.32
C LYS A 58 -10.58 1.23 9.75
N ILE A 59 -11.02 1.23 11.00
CA ILE A 59 -11.95 2.25 11.53
C ILE A 59 -11.35 3.65 11.44
N PHE A 60 -10.06 3.78 11.78
CA PHE A 60 -9.33 5.05 11.66
C PHE A 60 -9.35 5.58 10.22
N LEU A 61 -8.94 4.75 9.25
CA LEU A 61 -8.93 5.13 7.85
C LEU A 61 -10.33 5.41 7.29
N GLU A 62 -11.34 4.61 7.65
CA GLU A 62 -12.73 4.85 7.22
C GLU A 62 -13.30 6.17 7.73
N ASN A 63 -12.83 6.67 8.89
CA ASN A 63 -13.24 7.96 9.41
C ASN A 63 -12.51 9.12 8.74
N ASP A 64 -11.20 9.01 8.54
CA ASP A 64 -10.39 10.07 7.92
C ASP A 64 -10.64 10.20 6.41
N LEU A 65 -10.85 9.07 5.71
CA LEU A 65 -11.02 9.05 4.26
C LEU A 65 -12.38 9.55 3.78
N LYS A 66 -13.36 9.72 4.67
CA LYS A 66 -14.63 10.42 4.34
C LYS A 66 -14.39 11.85 3.85
N ASN A 67 -13.26 12.45 4.21
CA ASN A 67 -12.89 13.81 3.81
C ASN A 67 -12.08 13.87 2.50
N PHE A 68 -11.71 12.72 1.92
CA PHE A 68 -10.93 12.67 0.69
C PHE A 68 -11.82 12.77 -0.56
N SER A 69 -11.31 13.43 -1.60
CA SER A 69 -12.03 13.67 -2.86
C SER A 69 -12.18 12.42 -3.76
N TYR A 70 -11.77 11.25 -3.29
CA TYR A 70 -11.81 10.00 -4.06
C TYR A 70 -13.02 9.17 -3.65
N ASN A 71 -14.03 9.10 -4.52
CA ASN A 71 -15.30 8.43 -4.22
C ASN A 71 -15.23 6.89 -4.22
N ASN A 72 -14.13 6.30 -4.72
CA ASN A 72 -14.02 4.85 -4.94
C ASN A 72 -12.90 4.23 -4.10
N ILE A 73 -12.94 4.45 -2.78
CA ILE A 73 -12.03 3.80 -1.84
C ILE A 73 -12.76 2.63 -1.17
N ASN A 74 -12.15 1.45 -1.20
CA ASN A 74 -12.64 0.25 -0.53
C ASN A 74 -11.59 -0.26 0.45
N ILE A 75 -11.95 -0.54 1.71
CA ILE A 75 -11.03 -0.96 2.76
C ILE A 75 -11.40 -2.34 3.27
N LYS A 76 -10.51 -3.32 3.06
CA LYS A 76 -10.67 -4.72 3.43
C LYS A 76 -9.75 -5.07 4.60
N LEU A 77 -10.25 -5.90 5.51
CA LEU A 77 -9.43 -6.50 6.56
C LEU A 77 -8.81 -7.79 6.01
N VAL A 78 -7.49 -7.92 6.11
CA VAL A 78 -6.74 -9.10 5.63
C VAL A 78 -5.75 -9.55 6.70
N LYS A 79 -5.69 -10.84 6.99
CA LYS A 79 -4.87 -11.37 8.11
C LYS A 79 -3.36 -11.20 7.87
N ASN A 80 -2.91 -11.46 6.65
CA ASN A 80 -1.49 -11.41 6.29
C ASN A 80 -1.30 -10.39 5.17
N ILE A 81 -0.41 -9.41 5.39
CA ILE A 81 -0.02 -8.42 4.40
C ILE A 81 1.48 -8.54 4.20
N GLU A 82 1.87 -8.95 3.00
CA GLU A 82 3.26 -9.18 2.63
C GLU A 82 3.85 -7.98 1.89
N PRO A 83 5.15 -7.69 2.04
CA PRO A 83 5.86 -6.72 1.22
C PRO A 83 5.77 -7.06 -0.27
N LEU A 84 5.79 -6.04 -1.14
CA LEU A 84 5.85 -6.24 -2.59
C LEU A 84 7.18 -6.81 -3.06
N TYR A 85 8.25 -6.49 -2.33
CA TYR A 85 9.59 -6.96 -2.59
C TYR A 85 10.13 -7.59 -1.31
N ASP A 86 10.57 -8.83 -1.43
CA ASP A 86 11.31 -9.50 -0.38
C ASP A 86 12.68 -8.82 -0.24
N THR A 87 12.94 -8.23 0.92
CA THR A 87 14.28 -7.75 1.24
C THR A 87 15.09 -8.95 1.71
N LYS A 88 15.54 -9.78 0.76
CA LYS A 88 16.59 -10.77 1.07
C LYS A 88 17.76 -10.01 1.67
N ARG A 89 17.94 -10.13 2.99
CA ARG A 89 18.96 -9.42 3.81
C ARG A 89 20.41 -9.82 3.49
N SER A 90 20.69 -10.42 2.33
CA SER A 90 21.97 -11.08 2.02
C SER A 90 22.58 -10.70 0.67
N SER A 91 22.26 -9.56 0.04
CA SER A 91 22.84 -9.30 -1.30
C SER A 91 22.82 -7.86 -1.83
N LEU A 92 22.92 -6.81 -1.00
CA LEU A 92 23.26 -5.47 -1.53
C LEU A 92 24.36 -4.75 -0.76
N LEU A 93 24.67 -5.17 0.47
CA LEU A 93 25.77 -4.64 1.28
C LEU A 93 26.86 -5.68 1.61
N ASP A 94 26.73 -6.92 1.11
CA ASP A 94 27.80 -7.93 1.18
C ASP A 94 28.86 -7.70 0.08
N ILE A 95 29.33 -6.47 -0.04
CA ILE A 95 30.66 -6.21 -0.60
C ILE A 95 31.57 -6.11 0.62
N SER A 96 32.03 -7.26 1.08
CA SER A 96 33.11 -7.35 2.05
C SER A 96 34.33 -6.64 1.46
N ILE A 97 34.76 -5.56 2.12
CA ILE A 97 36.12 -4.99 1.95
C ILE A 97 37.09 -5.90 2.71
#